data_AF-A0A978S773-F1
#
_entry.id   AF-A0A978S773-F1
#
_cell.length_a   1.000
_cell.length_b   1.000
_cell.length_c   1.000
_cell.angle_alpha   90.00
_cell.angle_beta   90.00
_cell.angle_gamma   90.00
#
_symmetry.space_group_name_H-M   'P 1'
#
loop_
_entity.id
_entity.type
_entity.pdbx_description
1 polymer ?
#
loop_
_entity_poly.entity_id
_entity_poly.type
_entity_poly.pdbx_seq_one_letter_code
_entity_poly.pdbx_strand_id
1 'polypeptide(L)' 'MAVPKKKTSKTKRDQRKAKWKQKAALQAQKALSLGKSILTGRAKGFVYPSDEEDEEEEG' A
#
# COMPACT_ATOMS: atom_id res chain seq x y z
N MET A 1 29.32 -15.22 13.70
CA MET A 1 28.05 -14.45 13.57
C MET A 1 27.54 -14.08 14.95
N ALA A 2 26.97 -12.90 15.13
CA ALA A 2 26.42 -12.49 16.43
C ALA A 2 25.13 -13.26 16.73
N VAL A 3 25.06 -13.87 17.92
CA VAL A 3 23.87 -14.59 18.39
C VAL A 3 23.27 -13.88 19.61
N PRO A 4 21.94 -13.81 19.73
CA PRO A 4 21.31 -13.18 20.88
C PRO A 4 21.54 -14.04 22.13
N LYS A 5 22.13 -13.44 23.17
CA LYS A 5 22.39 -14.14 24.43
C LYS A 5 21.11 -14.54 25.17
N LYS A 6 20.02 -13.78 24.97
CA LYS A 6 18.71 -14.00 25.60
C LYS A 6 17.58 -13.67 24.63
N LYS A 7 16.41 -14.29 24.85
CA LYS A 7 15.21 -13.97 24.07
C LYS A 7 14.78 -12.52 24.30
N THR A 8 14.21 -11.90 23.27
CA THR A 8 13.57 -10.59 23.45
C THR A 8 12.32 -10.73 24.33
N SER A 9 12.05 -9.74 25.19
CA SER A 9 10.81 -9.70 25.97
C SER A 9 9.57 -9.68 25.06
N LYS A 10 8.43 -10.17 25.57
CA LYS A 10 7.16 -10.19 24.83
C LYS A 10 6.82 -8.78 24.32
N THR A 11 6.89 -7.79 25.21
CA THR A 11 6.60 -6.37 24.91
C THR A 11 7.47 -5.81 23.78
N LYS A 12 8.78 -6.06 23.76
CA LYS A 12 9.67 -5.58 22.69
C LYS A 12 9.41 -6.29 21.35
N ARG A 13 9.09 -7.58 21.37
CA ARG A 13 8.69 -8.34 20.17
C ARG A 13 7.37 -7.79 19.59
N ASP A 14 6.37 -7.59 20.43
CA ASP A 14 5.05 -7.12 20.01
C ASP A 14 5.07 -5.68 19.49
N GLN A 15 5.88 -4.80 20.09
CA GLN A 15 6.10 -3.43 19.57
C GLN A 15 6.64 -3.43 18.13
N ARG A 16 7.62 -4.29 17.82
CA ARG A 16 8.16 -4.38 16.45
C ARG A 16 7.09 -4.90 15.47
N LYS A 17 6.27 -5.87 15.89
CA LYS A 17 5.14 -6.38 15.10
C LYS A 17 4.09 -5.29 14.87
N ALA A 18 3.78 -4.48 15.88
CA ALA A 18 2.85 -3.35 15.76
C ALA A 18 3.36 -2.31 14.74
N LYS A 19 4.65 -1.96 14.78
CA LYS A 19 5.26 -1.06 13.79
C LYS A 19 5.15 -1.61 12.36
N TRP A 20 5.32 -2.92 12.17
CA TRP A 20 5.13 -3.54 10.86
C TRP A 20 3.67 -3.45 10.39
N LYS A 21 2.71 -3.75 11.27
CA LYS A 21 1.27 -3.63 10.97
C LYS A 21 0.81 -2.20 10.69
N GLN A 22 1.38 -1.21 11.38
CA GLN A 22 1.04 0.20 11.20
C GLN A 22 1.32 0.68 9.77
N LYS A 23 2.37 0.16 9.12
CA LYS A 23 2.66 0.48 7.71
C LYS A 23 1.51 0.04 6.79
N ALA A 24 0.96 -1.15 6.99
CA ALA A 24 -0.16 -1.65 6.20
C ALA A 24 -1.41 -0.79 6.41
N ALA A 25 -1.71 -0.41 7.66
CA ALA A 25 -2.83 0.47 7.98
C ALA A 25 -2.72 1.84 7.26
N LEU A 26 -1.52 2.43 7.23
CA LEU A 26 -1.27 3.68 6.54
C LEU A 26 -1.48 3.57 5.02
N GLN A 27 -1.03 2.47 4.41
CA GLN A 27 -1.27 2.24 2.98
C GLN A 27 -2.74 2.00 2.66
N ALA A 28 -3.47 1.28 3.52
CA ALA A 28 -4.91 1.10 3.36
C ALA A 28 -5.67 2.44 3.38
N GLN A 29 -5.32 3.35 4.28
CA GLN A 29 -5.91 4.69 4.33
C GLN A 29 -5.65 5.49 3.05
N LYS A 30 -4.42 5.45 2.53
CA LYS A 30 -4.05 6.09 1.26
C LYS A 30 -4.85 5.51 0.10
N ALA A 31 -4.92 4.19 -0.01
CA ALA A 31 -5.67 3.50 -1.08
C ALA A 31 -7.16 3.87 -1.06
N LEU A 32 -7.78 3.89 0.12
CA LEU A 32 -9.19 4.30 0.25
C LEU A 32 -9.41 5.76 -0.16
N SER A 33 -8.54 6.68 0.26
CA SER A 33 -8.63 8.08 -0.15
C SER A 33 -8.45 8.23 -1.67
N LEU A 34 -7.54 7.44 -2.24
CA LEU A 34 -7.25 7.45 -3.67
C LEU A 34 -8.45 6.95 -4.48
N GLY A 35 -9.00 5.79 -4.11
CA GLY A 35 -10.17 5.22 -4.76
C GLY A 35 -11.37 6.16 -4.76
N LYS A 36 -11.64 6.85 -3.64
CA LYS A 36 -12.69 7.87 -3.58
C LYS A 36 -12.45 9.05 -4.53
N SER A 37 -11.20 9.50 -4.66
CA SER A 37 -10.85 10.59 -5.57
C SER A 37 -11.06 10.19 -7.04
N ILE A 38 -10.67 8.97 -7.39
CA ILE A 38 -10.85 8.38 -8.72
C ILE A 38 -12.34 8.27 -9.05
N LEU A 39 -13.14 7.65 -8.17
CA LEU A 39 -14.58 7.44 -8.40
C LEU A 39 -15.38 8.74 -8.57
N THR A 40 -14.87 9.86 -8.06
CA THR A 40 -15.54 11.17 -8.21
C THR A 40 -14.99 12.00 -9.36
N GLY A 41 -14.06 11.46 -10.17
CA GLY A 41 -13.47 12.17 -11.31
C GLY A 41 -12.56 13.35 -10.93
N ARG A 42 -12.22 13.51 -9.65
CA ARG A 42 -11.35 14.61 -9.17
C ARG A 42 -9.86 14.30 -9.37
N ALA A 43 -9.51 13.02 -9.47
CA ALA A 43 -8.14 12.59 -9.72
C ALA A 43 -7.76 12.82 -11.18
N LYS A 44 -6.90 13.82 -11.46
CA LYS A 44 -6.41 14.16 -12.81
C LYS A 44 -5.07 13.51 -13.18
N GLY A 45 -4.48 12.75 -12.27
CA GLY A 45 -3.14 12.16 -12.42
C GLY A 45 -3.14 10.69 -12.86
N PHE A 46 -4.31 10.10 -13.12
CA PHE A 46 -4.43 8.73 -13.61
C PHE A 46 -4.94 8.78 -15.05
N VAL A 47 -4.19 8.15 -15.95
CA VAL A 47 -4.63 7.86 -17.31
C VAL A 47 -4.97 6.38 -17.33
N TYR A 48 -6.18 6.06 -17.74
CA TYR A 48 -6.62 4.69 -17.96
C TYR A 48 -6.67 4.50 -19.47
N PRO A 49 -6.06 3.44 -20.01
CA PRO A 49 -6.30 3.07 -21.40
C PRO A 49 -7.81 2.85 -21.55
N SER A 50 -8.41 3.56 -22.50
CA SER A 50 -9.78 3.32 -22.92
C SER A 50 -9.81 2.14 -23.89
N ASP A 51 -10.93 1.42 -23.95
CA ASP A 51 -11.11 0.30 -24.90
C ASP A 51 -10.82 0.72 -26.37
N GLU A 52 -10.90 2.02 -26.70
CA GLU A 52 -10.55 2.59 -28.01
C GLU A 52 -9.03 2.68 -28.26
N GLU A 53 -8.18 2.75 -27.23
CA GLU A 53 -6.71 2.79 -27.36
C GLU A 53 -6.09 1.38 -27.42
N ASP A 54 -6.72 0.38 -26.81
CA ASP A 54 -6.27 -1.02 -26.89
C ASP A 54 -6.43 -1.61 -28.31
N GLU A 55 -7.42 -1.15 -29.09
CA GLU A 55 -7.62 -1.57 -30.50
C GLU A 55 -6.59 -0.93 -31.47
N GLU A 56 -6.00 0.23 -31.14
CA GLU A 56 -5.00 0.92 -31.97
C GLU A 56 -3.57 0.37 -31.76
N GLU A 57 -3.24 -0.20 -30.59
CA GLU A 57 -1.92 -0.80 -30.32
C GLU A 57 -1.77 -2.25 -30.82
N GLU A 58 -2.87 -2.97 -31.08
CA GLU A 58 -2.85 -4.33 -31.65
C GLU A 58 -2.91 -4.38 -33.21
N GLY A 59 -2.89 -3.22 -33.89
CA GLY A 59 -3.00 -3.07 -35.35
C GLY A 59 -1.70 -2.98 -36.15
#